data_AF-A0A9W7BSQ1-F1
#
_entry.id   AF-A0A9W7BSQ1-F1
#
_cell.length_a   1.000
_cell.length_b   1.000
_cell.length_c   1.000
_cell.angle_alpha   90.00
_cell.angle_beta   90.00
_cell.angle_gamma   90.00
#
_symmetry.space_group_name_H-M   'P 1'
#
loop_
_entity.id
_entity.type
_entity.pdbx_description
1 polymer ?
#
loop_
_entity_poly.entity_id
_entity_poly.type
_entity_poly.pdbx_seq_one_letter_code
_entity_poly.pdbx_strand_id
1 'polypeptide(L)'
;MWLFISKLFFDFTGIVNCRQASFVGGAYSFFITLSTPFVCLLFGWMYLEHVKDDKASFAYVFSPEVVYGVIDGLGAIQLGKFFLFLRLIGPKYRNTFTSFRTAPQQAQEEFLTFMEPDLKLGIFDRHKSFWAPIAEEVRRWLNDSKNLERWIREKPEWFNDHVKANILDEFVDDPKLLNELRGVNVLAIMSRRRSLGGASVGPNVKVEGG
;
A
#
# COMPACT_ATOMS: atom_id res chain seq x y z
N MET A 1 5.98 14.37 8.36
CA MET A 1 5.30 14.67 9.64
C MET A 1 3.81 14.33 9.61
N TRP A 2 3.02 14.85 8.65
CA TRP A 2 1.57 14.57 8.54
C TRP A 2 1.19 13.08 8.44
N LEU A 3 1.95 12.30 7.65
CA LEU A 3 1.72 10.86 7.50
C LEU A 3 1.98 10.07 8.79
N PHE A 4 2.92 10.52 9.63
CA PHE A 4 3.21 9.90 10.92
C PHE A 4 2.09 10.16 11.94
N ILE A 5 1.57 11.40 11.99
CA ILE A 5 0.44 11.76 12.84
C ILE A 5 -0.81 10.98 12.42
N SER A 6 -1.10 10.93 11.12
CA SER A 6 -2.23 10.14 10.60
C SER A 6 -2.11 8.66 10.99
N LYS A 7 -0.89 8.10 10.90
CA LYS A 7 -0.61 6.72 11.30
C LYS A 7 -0.87 6.48 12.79
N LEU A 8 -0.45 7.40 13.67
CA LEU A 8 -0.71 7.32 15.11
C LEU A 8 -2.20 7.20 15.40
N PHE A 9 -3.02 8.04 14.78
CA PHE A 9 -4.48 7.99 14.93
C PHE A 9 -5.10 6.67 14.45
N PHE A 10 -4.68 6.17 13.29
CA PHE A 10 -5.22 4.91 12.75
C PHE A 10 -4.80 3.67 13.57
N ASP A 11 -3.61 3.70 14.17
CA ASP A 11 -3.12 2.61 15.01
C ASP A 11 -3.88 2.51 16.32
N PHE A 12 -4.24 3.64 16.95
CA PHE A 12 -5.03 3.65 18.19
C PHE A 12 -6.53 3.41 17.97
N THR A 13 -7.05 3.72 16.78
CA THR A 13 -8.46 3.47 16.45
C THR A 13 -8.70 2.05 15.90
N GLY A 14 -7.64 1.29 15.66
CA GLY A 14 -7.75 -0.11 15.24
C GLY A 14 -8.40 -0.28 13.85
N ILE A 15 -8.40 0.78 13.02
CA ILE A 15 -9.04 0.76 11.71
C ILE A 15 -8.19 -0.06 10.74
N VAL A 16 -8.58 -1.31 10.54
CA VAL A 16 -7.88 -2.29 9.67
C VAL A 16 -7.80 -1.81 8.21
N ASN A 17 -8.73 -0.95 7.75
CA ASN A 17 -8.75 -0.44 6.38
C ASN A 17 -7.70 0.66 6.12
N CYS A 18 -7.25 1.37 7.16
CA CYS A 18 -6.23 2.42 7.06
C CYS A 18 -4.81 1.89 7.32
N ARG A 19 -4.63 0.57 7.17
CA ARG A 19 -3.32 -0.11 7.11
C ARG A 19 -2.56 0.36 5.88
N GLN A 20 -1.95 1.53 5.93
CA GLN A 20 -0.95 1.90 4.95
C GLN A 20 0.28 1.01 5.17
N ALA A 21 0.34 -0.11 4.44
CA ALA A 21 1.44 -1.06 4.41
C ALA A 21 2.77 -0.45 3.91
N SER A 22 2.77 0.82 3.52
CA SER A 22 3.93 1.55 3.02
C SER A 22 4.99 1.88 4.07
N PHE A 23 4.69 1.83 5.37
CA PHE A 23 5.61 2.38 6.40
C PHE A 23 6.27 1.35 7.33
N VAL A 24 5.54 0.41 7.94
CA VAL A 24 6.10 -0.41 9.04
C VAL A 24 5.84 -1.92 8.87
N GLY A 25 5.37 -2.34 7.69
CA GLY A 25 5.08 -3.74 7.38
C GLY A 25 3.87 -4.32 8.13
N GLY A 26 3.54 -5.57 7.82
CA GLY A 26 2.37 -6.25 8.39
C GLY A 26 2.60 -6.76 9.81
N ALA A 27 3.83 -7.15 10.16
CA ALA A 27 4.24 -7.63 11.49
C ALA A 27 4.05 -6.61 12.59
N TYR A 28 4.48 -5.36 12.38
CA TYR A 28 4.26 -4.28 13.34
C TYR A 28 2.77 -4.01 13.57
N SER A 29 1.99 -4.02 12.48
CA SER A 29 0.54 -3.83 12.58
C SER A 29 -0.16 -4.98 13.31
N PHE A 30 0.33 -6.21 13.13
CA PHE A 30 -0.13 -7.38 13.87
C PHE A 30 0.19 -7.23 15.36
N PHE A 31 1.43 -6.85 15.70
CA PHE A 31 1.86 -6.63 17.07
C PHE A 31 1.05 -5.55 17.78
N ILE A 32 0.84 -4.38 17.16
CA ILE A 32 0.00 -3.32 17.74
C ILE A 32 -1.43 -3.79 17.96
N THR A 33 -2.03 -4.45 16.96
CA THR A 33 -3.42 -4.91 17.08
C THR A 33 -3.61 -5.87 18.25
N LEU A 34 -2.59 -6.69 18.55
CA LEU A 34 -2.60 -7.59 19.70
C LEU A 34 -2.29 -6.87 21.01
N SER A 35 -1.38 -5.88 21.03
CA SER A 35 -0.93 -5.24 22.26
C SER A 35 -1.87 -4.11 22.74
N THR A 36 -2.62 -3.45 21.85
CA THR A 36 -3.51 -2.35 22.20
C THR A 36 -4.51 -2.69 23.32
N PRO A 37 -5.24 -3.82 23.31
CA PRO A 37 -6.13 -4.18 24.42
C PRO A 37 -5.40 -4.28 25.78
N PHE A 38 -4.19 -4.86 25.81
CA PHE A 38 -3.40 -4.98 27.03
C PHE A 38 -2.93 -3.62 27.56
N VAL A 39 -2.52 -2.73 26.66
CA VAL A 39 -2.13 -1.36 27.01
C VAL A 39 -3.33 -0.59 27.58
N CYS A 40 -4.51 -0.71 26.97
CA CYS A 40 -5.73 -0.10 27.49
C CYS A 40 -6.12 -0.64 28.88
N LEU A 41 -5.97 -1.94 29.12
CA LEU A 41 -6.19 -2.54 30.44
C LEU A 41 -5.21 -2.01 31.49
N LEU A 42 -3.93 -1.88 31.14
CA LEU A 42 -2.91 -1.30 32.02
C LEU A 42 -3.25 0.15 32.39
N PHE A 43 -3.62 0.98 31.42
CA PHE A 43 -4.03 2.37 31.69
C PHE A 43 -5.32 2.45 32.50
N GLY A 44 -6.30 1.57 32.23
CA GLY A 44 -7.52 1.47 33.03
C GLY A 44 -7.22 1.12 34.49
N TRP A 45 -6.30 0.17 34.72
CA TRP A 45 -5.81 -0.19 36.04
C TRP A 45 -5.09 0.98 36.73
N MET A 46 -4.16 1.65 36.05
CA MET A 46 -3.45 2.81 36.59
C MET A 46 -4.40 3.97 36.95
N TYR A 47 -5.40 4.22 36.10
CA TYR A 47 -6.42 5.24 36.35
C TYR A 47 -7.23 4.92 37.61
N LEU A 48 -7.72 3.68 37.72
CA LEU A 48 -8.50 3.26 38.88
C LEU A 48 -7.67 3.28 40.17
N GLU A 49 -6.38 2.96 40.10
CA GLU A 49 -5.49 3.02 41.26
C GLU A 49 -5.24 4.47 41.70
N HIS A 50 -4.98 5.38 40.77
CA HIS A 50 -4.79 6.81 41.07
C HIS A 50 -6.05 7.45 41.68
N VAL A 51 -7.23 7.08 41.17
CA VAL A 51 -8.52 7.60 41.64
C VAL A 51 -8.92 7.05 43.02
N LYS A 52 -8.45 5.86 43.40
CA LYS A 52 -8.70 5.33 44.76
C LYS A 52 -8.06 6.19 45.84
N ASP A 53 -6.90 6.76 45.56
CA ASP A 53 -6.13 7.56 46.52
C ASP A 53 -6.71 8.98 46.68
N ASP A 54 -7.30 9.55 45.62
CA ASP A 54 -7.82 10.92 45.59
C ASP A 54 -9.35 10.95 45.78
N LYS A 55 -9.80 10.68 47.01
CA LYS A 55 -11.23 10.51 47.40
C LYS A 55 -12.13 11.74 47.19
N ALA A 56 -11.63 12.88 46.71
CA ALA A 56 -12.35 14.16 46.70
C ALA A 56 -12.69 14.72 45.31
N SER A 57 -12.21 14.12 44.23
CA SER A 57 -12.51 14.63 42.88
C SER A 57 -13.76 13.96 42.31
N PHE A 58 -14.29 14.55 41.24
CA PHE A 58 -15.44 14.18 40.38
C PHE A 58 -15.39 12.73 39.80
N ALA A 59 -14.80 11.77 40.51
CA ALA A 59 -14.01 10.67 39.98
C ALA A 59 -14.62 9.27 40.17
N TYR A 60 -15.83 9.17 40.74
CA TYR A 60 -16.65 7.94 40.69
C TYR A 60 -17.83 8.07 39.72
N VAL A 61 -17.63 8.68 38.55
CA VAL A 61 -18.70 8.76 37.54
C VAL A 61 -19.01 7.38 36.94
N PHE A 62 -18.02 6.47 36.90
CA PHE A 62 -18.18 5.11 36.39
C PHE A 62 -17.62 4.10 37.39
N SER A 63 -18.36 3.02 37.69
CA SER A 63 -17.86 1.96 38.56
C SER A 63 -16.71 1.19 37.87
N PRO A 64 -15.76 0.62 38.62
CA PRO A 64 -14.64 -0.14 38.06
C PRO A 64 -15.08 -1.23 37.08
N GLU A 65 -16.20 -1.89 37.37
CA GLU A 65 -16.79 -2.94 36.54
C GLU A 65 -17.22 -2.41 35.17
N VAL A 66 -17.80 -1.20 35.13
CA VAL A 66 -18.19 -0.53 33.89
C VAL A 66 -16.95 -0.16 33.07
N VAL A 67 -15.90 0.35 33.74
CA VAL A 67 -14.65 0.75 33.07
C VAL A 67 -13.97 -0.46 32.43
N TYR A 68 -13.76 -1.54 33.17
CA TYR A 68 -13.17 -2.77 32.63
C TYR A 68 -14.08 -3.41 31.58
N GLY A 69 -15.39 -3.47 31.81
CA GLY A 69 -16.34 -4.03 30.84
C GLY A 69 -16.33 -3.31 29.49
N VAL A 70 -16.16 -1.98 29.49
CA VAL A 70 -16.03 -1.20 28.25
C VAL A 70 -14.68 -1.47 27.56
N ILE A 71 -13.58 -1.51 28.31
CA ILE A 71 -12.25 -1.79 27.75
C ILE A 71 -12.20 -3.19 27.14
N ASP A 72 -12.68 -4.21 27.87
CA ASP A 72 -12.73 -5.60 27.42
C ASP A 72 -13.67 -5.76 26.21
N GLY A 73 -14.84 -5.12 26.24
CA GLY A 73 -15.79 -5.15 25.13
C GLY A 73 -15.22 -4.57 23.84
N LEU A 74 -14.58 -3.40 23.93
CA LEU A 74 -13.93 -2.77 22.77
C LEU A 74 -12.72 -3.57 22.29
N GLY A 75 -11.91 -4.10 23.22
CA GLY A 75 -10.79 -4.99 22.91
C GLY A 75 -11.23 -6.27 22.19
N ALA A 76 -12.29 -6.91 22.68
CA ALA A 76 -12.88 -8.11 22.08
C ALA A 76 -13.42 -7.85 20.67
N ILE A 77 -14.12 -6.72 20.46
CA ILE A 77 -14.60 -6.31 19.14
C ILE A 77 -13.41 -6.07 18.19
N GLN A 78 -12.34 -5.43 18.66
CA GLN A 78 -11.15 -5.16 17.87
C GLN A 78 -10.46 -6.46 17.43
N LEU A 79 -10.17 -7.35 18.38
CA LEU A 79 -9.56 -8.65 18.10
C LEU A 79 -10.47 -9.52 17.22
N GLY A 80 -11.77 -9.52 17.48
CA GLY A 80 -12.76 -10.26 16.69
C GLY A 80 -12.77 -9.85 15.22
N LYS A 81 -12.81 -8.54 14.93
CA LYS A 81 -12.70 -8.01 13.56
C LYS A 81 -11.38 -8.45 12.89
N PHE A 82 -10.28 -8.42 13.63
CA PHE A 82 -8.96 -8.78 13.14
C PHE A 82 -8.84 -10.27 12.79
N PHE A 83 -9.28 -11.16 13.69
CA PHE A 83 -9.25 -12.60 13.45
C PHE A 83 -10.23 -13.02 12.35
N LEU A 84 -11.39 -12.38 12.27
CA LEU A 84 -12.33 -12.58 11.17
C LEU A 84 -11.68 -12.20 9.83
N PHE A 85 -11.01 -11.05 9.76
CA PHE A 85 -10.26 -10.63 8.58
C PHE A 85 -9.15 -11.63 8.21
N LEU A 86 -8.35 -12.10 9.17
CA LEU A 86 -7.32 -13.13 8.93
C LEU A 86 -7.89 -14.47 8.46
N ARG A 87 -9.12 -14.80 8.86
CA ARG A 87 -9.83 -16.00 8.40
C ARG A 87 -10.33 -15.83 6.96
N LEU A 88 -10.85 -14.65 6.62
CA LEU A 88 -11.38 -14.34 5.30
C LEU A 88 -10.31 -14.13 4.23
N ILE A 89 -9.11 -13.67 4.61
CA ILE A 89 -8.04 -13.45 3.64
C ILE A 89 -7.49 -14.79 3.11
N GLY A 90 -7.16 -14.82 1.80
CA GLY A 90 -6.56 -15.97 1.15
C GLY A 90 -5.27 -16.43 1.86
N PRO A 91 -5.02 -17.74 2.01
CA PRO A 91 -3.89 -18.27 2.78
C PRO A 91 -2.53 -17.72 2.34
N LYS A 92 -2.36 -17.48 1.03
CA LYS A 92 -1.14 -16.90 0.42
C LYS A 92 -0.78 -15.54 1.01
N TYR A 93 -1.76 -14.76 1.47
CA TYR A 93 -1.55 -13.40 1.97
C TYR A 93 -1.30 -13.36 3.48
N ARG A 94 -1.47 -14.46 4.22
CA ARG A 94 -1.29 -14.47 5.68
C ARG A 94 0.16 -14.15 6.10
N ASN A 95 1.13 -14.60 5.31
CA ASN A 95 2.55 -14.34 5.55
C ASN A 95 2.93 -12.85 5.48
N THR A 96 2.07 -12.02 4.86
CA THR A 96 2.28 -10.56 4.86
C THR A 96 2.13 -9.97 6.27
N PHE A 97 1.38 -10.63 7.17
CA PHE A 97 1.17 -10.18 8.55
C PHE A 97 2.27 -10.56 9.53
N THR A 98 3.16 -11.47 9.15
CA THR A 98 4.35 -11.83 9.93
C THR A 98 5.62 -11.21 9.35
N SER A 99 5.52 -10.55 8.19
CA SER A 99 6.64 -9.89 7.53
C SER A 99 6.79 -8.43 7.98
N PHE A 100 8.03 -8.03 8.25
CA PHE A 100 8.42 -6.63 8.49
C PHE A 100 8.62 -5.84 7.20
N ARG A 101 8.54 -6.50 6.03
CA ARG A 101 8.76 -5.85 4.75
C ARG A 101 7.65 -4.84 4.46
N THR A 102 8.05 -3.65 4.02
CA THR A 102 7.10 -2.63 3.55
C THR A 102 6.58 -2.99 2.16
N ALA A 103 5.40 -2.49 1.78
CA ALA A 103 4.86 -2.72 0.45
C ALA A 103 5.80 -2.32 -0.71
N PRO A 104 6.58 -1.20 -0.63
CA PRO A 104 7.65 -0.91 -1.58
C PRO A 104 8.78 -1.91 -1.60
N GLN A 105 9.29 -2.29 -0.44
CA GLN A 105 10.36 -3.29 -0.37
C GLN A 105 9.91 -4.62 -0.96
N GLN A 106 8.67 -5.04 -0.67
CA GLN A 106 8.11 -6.26 -1.25
C GLN A 106 7.97 -6.14 -2.77
N ALA A 107 7.49 -5.00 -3.31
CA ALA A 107 7.41 -4.79 -4.76
C ALA A 107 8.78 -4.87 -5.45
N GLN A 108 9.79 -4.27 -4.83
CA GLN A 108 11.16 -4.23 -5.35
C GLN A 108 11.79 -5.63 -5.32
N GLU A 109 11.63 -6.36 -4.22
CA GLU A 109 12.16 -7.71 -4.08
C GLU A 109 11.46 -8.69 -5.02
N GLU A 110 10.14 -8.55 -5.23
CA GLU A 110 9.40 -9.30 -6.23
C GLU A 110 10.00 -9.10 -7.62
N PHE A 111 10.27 -7.85 -8.04
CA PHE A 111 10.92 -7.57 -9.32
C PHE A 111 12.34 -8.16 -9.43
N LEU A 112 13.11 -8.12 -8.35
CA LEU A 112 14.47 -8.65 -8.33
C LEU A 112 14.52 -10.18 -8.30
N THR A 113 13.54 -10.83 -7.69
CA THR A 113 13.54 -12.28 -7.44
C THR A 113 12.82 -13.06 -8.54
N PHE A 114 11.75 -12.52 -9.12
CA PHE A 114 11.03 -13.23 -10.17
C PHE A 114 11.91 -13.46 -11.40
N MET A 115 11.66 -14.54 -12.12
CA MET A 115 12.32 -14.82 -13.39
C MET A 115 11.35 -14.62 -14.55
N GLU A 116 10.06 -14.82 -14.33
CA GLU A 116 9.05 -14.64 -15.36
C GLU A 116 8.80 -13.13 -15.66
N PRO A 117 8.86 -12.70 -16.94
CA PRO A 117 8.72 -11.29 -17.31
C PRO A 117 7.34 -10.68 -17.06
N ASP A 118 6.29 -11.49 -17.15
CA ASP A 118 4.91 -11.09 -16.88
C ASP A 118 4.74 -10.63 -15.42
N LEU A 119 5.31 -11.37 -14.48
CA LEU A 119 5.31 -11.03 -13.06
C LEU A 119 6.16 -9.79 -12.77
N LYS A 120 7.30 -9.63 -13.45
CA LYS A 120 8.14 -8.42 -13.32
C LYS A 120 7.45 -7.16 -13.80
N LEU A 121 6.71 -7.21 -14.91
CA LEU A 121 6.01 -6.04 -15.46
C LEU A 121 4.84 -5.57 -14.60
N GLY A 122 4.35 -6.41 -13.68
CA GLY A 122 3.40 -6.01 -12.64
C GLY A 122 3.90 -4.89 -11.72
N ILE A 123 5.20 -4.56 -11.76
CA ILE A 123 5.74 -3.39 -11.06
C ILE A 123 5.16 -2.07 -11.58
N PHE A 124 4.83 -1.99 -12.88
CA PHE A 124 4.26 -0.80 -13.50
C PHE A 124 2.78 -0.57 -13.15
N ASP A 125 2.08 -1.60 -12.65
CA ASP A 125 0.73 -1.44 -12.11
C ASP A 125 0.74 -0.73 -10.74
N ARG A 126 1.89 -0.66 -10.08
CA ARG A 126 2.04 -0.01 -8.77
C ARG A 126 2.41 1.46 -8.93
N HIS A 127 2.02 2.26 -7.95
CA HIS A 127 2.35 3.68 -7.87
C HIS A 127 3.86 3.93 -8.00
N LYS A 128 4.26 5.02 -8.68
CA LYS A 128 5.66 5.37 -8.99
C LYS A 128 6.59 5.35 -7.77
N SER A 129 6.09 5.71 -6.59
CA SER A 129 6.87 5.67 -5.35
C SER A 129 7.37 4.27 -4.94
N PHE A 130 6.72 3.20 -5.43
CA PHE A 130 7.10 1.83 -5.08
C PHE A 130 8.39 1.39 -5.79
N TRP A 131 8.63 1.87 -7.01
CA TRP A 131 9.75 1.44 -7.84
C TRP A 131 10.74 2.56 -8.16
N ALA A 132 10.45 3.81 -7.77
CA ALA A 132 11.39 4.93 -7.94
C ALA A 132 12.83 4.61 -7.46
N PRO A 133 13.07 3.90 -6.34
CA PRO A 133 14.43 3.55 -5.92
C PRO A 133 15.17 2.57 -6.85
N ILE A 134 14.43 1.73 -7.57
CA ILE A 134 14.98 0.73 -8.51
C ILE A 134 14.68 1.11 -9.97
N ALA A 135 14.31 2.36 -10.25
CA ALA A 135 13.93 2.80 -11.59
C ALA A 135 15.04 2.53 -12.62
N GLU A 136 16.30 2.77 -12.23
CA GLU A 136 17.44 2.50 -13.11
C GLU A 136 17.65 1.00 -13.39
N GLU A 137 17.37 0.14 -12.41
CA GLU A 137 17.47 -1.31 -12.57
C GLU A 137 16.33 -1.85 -13.46
N VAL A 138 15.12 -1.32 -13.28
CA VAL A 138 13.96 -1.64 -14.12
C VAL A 138 14.19 -1.19 -15.56
N ARG A 139 14.73 0.03 -15.76
CA ARG A 139 15.08 0.57 -17.08
C ARG A 139 16.14 -0.27 -17.76
N ARG A 140 17.23 -0.59 -17.06
CA ARG A 140 18.28 -1.49 -17.57
C ARG A 140 17.72 -2.85 -17.94
N TRP A 141 16.92 -3.47 -17.08
CA TRP A 141 16.32 -4.77 -17.39
C TRP A 141 15.44 -4.73 -18.65
N LEU A 142 14.65 -3.67 -18.82
CA LEU A 142 13.77 -3.47 -19.99
C LEU A 142 14.58 -3.31 -21.29
N ASN A 143 15.68 -2.54 -21.25
CA ASN A 143 16.47 -2.18 -22.43
C ASN A 143 17.64 -3.15 -22.74
N ASP A 144 18.39 -3.60 -21.74
CA ASP A 144 19.62 -4.40 -21.90
C ASP A 144 19.34 -5.79 -22.51
N SER A 145 18.15 -6.33 -22.28
CA SER A 145 17.87 -7.73 -22.57
C SER A 145 17.39 -8.00 -24.01
N LYS A 146 17.16 -6.96 -24.84
CA LYS A 146 16.36 -7.04 -26.10
C LYS A 146 15.00 -7.74 -25.94
N ASN A 147 14.56 -7.92 -24.70
CA ASN A 147 13.36 -8.63 -24.35
C ASN A 147 12.14 -7.85 -24.86
N LEU A 148 12.16 -6.52 -24.74
CA LEU A 148 11.09 -5.67 -25.24
C LEU A 148 10.92 -5.80 -26.77
N GLU A 149 12.01 -5.75 -27.54
CA GLU A 149 11.97 -5.97 -29.00
C GLU A 149 11.40 -7.36 -29.33
N ARG A 150 11.85 -8.39 -28.60
CA ARG A 150 11.35 -9.76 -28.76
C ARG A 150 9.85 -9.85 -28.46
N TRP A 151 9.36 -9.23 -27.39
CA TRP A 151 7.94 -9.27 -27.02
C TRP A 151 7.05 -8.49 -28.00
N ILE A 152 7.54 -7.38 -28.56
CA ILE A 152 6.84 -6.64 -29.62
C ILE A 152 6.70 -7.52 -30.88
N ARG A 153 7.74 -8.28 -31.22
CA ARG A 153 7.77 -9.15 -32.41
C ARG A 153 6.96 -10.44 -32.24
N GLU A 154 7.19 -11.16 -31.14
CA GLU A 154 6.58 -12.46 -30.84
C GLU A 154 5.13 -12.32 -30.33
N LYS A 155 4.75 -11.14 -29.81
CA LYS A 155 3.42 -10.83 -29.27
C LYS A 155 2.88 -11.94 -28.34
N PRO A 156 3.58 -12.24 -27.24
CA PRO A 156 3.10 -13.26 -26.31
C PRO A 156 1.76 -12.83 -25.69
N GLU A 157 0.91 -13.80 -25.34
CA GLU A 157 -0.48 -13.57 -24.91
C GLU A 157 -0.59 -12.62 -23.69
N TRP A 158 0.38 -12.70 -22.78
CA TRP A 158 0.45 -11.83 -21.61
C TRP A 158 0.85 -10.38 -21.94
N PHE A 159 1.50 -10.12 -23.09
CA PHE A 159 1.97 -8.79 -23.50
C PHE A 159 0.94 -8.05 -24.37
N ASN A 160 -0.25 -7.87 -23.79
CA ASN A 160 -1.37 -7.19 -24.44
C ASN A 160 -1.26 -5.66 -24.39
N ASP A 161 -2.19 -4.97 -25.06
CA ASP A 161 -2.18 -3.51 -25.16
C ASP A 161 -2.34 -2.78 -23.81
N HIS A 162 -2.94 -3.42 -22.80
CA HIS A 162 -3.02 -2.88 -21.44
C HIS A 162 -1.65 -2.87 -20.75
N VAL A 163 -0.89 -3.96 -20.85
CA VAL A 163 0.47 -4.04 -20.29
C VAL A 163 1.39 -3.03 -20.98
N LYS A 164 1.30 -2.93 -22.31
CA LYS A 164 2.07 -1.92 -23.07
C LYS A 164 1.76 -0.49 -22.63
N ALA A 165 0.49 -0.19 -22.32
CA ALA A 165 0.06 1.12 -21.84
C ALA A 165 0.54 1.46 -20.42
N ASN A 166 0.97 0.47 -19.62
CA ASN A 166 1.49 0.68 -18.27
C ASN A 166 2.98 0.98 -18.25
N ILE A 167 3.75 0.46 -19.22
CA ILE A 167 5.18 0.76 -19.36
C ILE A 167 5.32 2.26 -19.57
N LEU A 168 6.18 2.92 -18.80
CA LEU A 168 6.39 4.36 -18.91
C LEU A 168 7.37 4.69 -20.04
N ASP A 169 7.10 5.77 -20.77
CA ASP A 169 7.92 6.22 -21.90
C ASP A 169 9.39 6.48 -21.47
N GLU A 170 9.60 6.97 -20.24
CA GLU A 170 10.93 7.27 -19.69
C GLU A 170 11.84 6.03 -19.51
N PHE A 171 11.28 4.82 -19.60
CA PHE A 171 12.02 3.57 -19.45
C PHE A 171 12.47 2.95 -20.77
N VAL A 172 12.03 3.47 -21.92
CA VAL A 172 12.37 2.93 -23.25
C VAL A 172 13.36 3.88 -23.92
N ASP A 173 14.60 3.41 -24.11
CA ASP A 173 15.68 4.27 -24.63
C ASP A 173 15.62 4.46 -26.15
N ASP A 174 15.17 3.44 -26.88
CA ASP A 174 15.07 3.50 -28.34
C ASP A 174 13.73 4.11 -28.79
N PRO A 175 13.73 5.29 -29.46
CA PRO A 175 12.51 5.92 -29.95
C PRO A 175 11.77 5.09 -31.01
N LYS A 176 12.45 4.21 -31.74
CA LYS A 176 11.80 3.31 -32.71
C LYS A 176 10.97 2.25 -31.99
N LEU A 177 11.54 1.60 -30.98
CA LEU A 177 10.85 0.63 -30.14
C LEU A 177 9.68 1.28 -29.40
N LEU A 178 9.85 2.52 -28.92
CA LEU A 178 8.77 3.26 -28.28
C LEU A 178 7.60 3.48 -29.23
N ASN A 179 7.85 3.87 -30.48
CA ASN A 179 6.78 4.04 -31.49
C ASN A 179 6.07 2.72 -31.82
N GLU A 180 6.80 1.60 -31.90
CA GLU A 180 6.20 0.28 -32.12
C GLU A 180 5.38 -0.20 -30.91
N LEU A 181 5.84 0.13 -29.70
CA LEU A 181 5.12 -0.16 -28.46
C LEU A 181 3.83 0.66 -28.35
N ARG A 182 3.85 1.90 -28.83
CA ARG A 182 2.75 2.88 -28.78
C ARG A 182 1.86 2.79 -30.03
N GLY A 183 1.29 1.61 -30.26
CA GLY A 183 0.27 1.42 -31.29
C GLY A 183 -1.00 2.26 -31.04
N VAL A 184 -1.84 2.41 -32.07
CA VAL A 184 -3.07 3.23 -32.03
C VAL A 184 -3.98 2.86 -30.85
N ASN A 185 -4.18 1.55 -30.60
CA ASN A 185 -4.99 1.07 -29.48
C ASN A 185 -4.38 1.42 -28.12
N VAL A 186 -3.05 1.31 -27.99
CA VAL A 186 -2.32 1.64 -26.75
C VAL A 186 -2.45 3.13 -26.43
N LEU A 187 -2.27 3.98 -27.44
CA LEU A 187 -2.44 5.43 -27.30
C LEU A 187 -3.89 5.81 -26.92
N ALA A 188 -4.89 5.12 -27.48
CA ALA A 188 -6.28 5.31 -27.10
C ALA A 188 -6.56 4.89 -25.64
N ILE A 189 -5.94 3.82 -25.16
CA ILE A 189 -6.03 3.41 -23.74
C ILE A 189 -5.39 4.46 -22.83
N MET A 190 -4.20 4.93 -23.18
CA MET A 190 -3.48 5.94 -22.40
C MET A 190 -4.23 7.27 -22.36
N SER A 191 -4.78 7.72 -23.49
CA SER A 191 -5.56 8.97 -23.55
C SER A 191 -6.85 8.86 -22.73
N ARG A 192 -7.54 7.71 -22.77
CA ARG A 192 -8.72 7.44 -21.95
C ARG A 192 -8.39 7.41 -20.45
N ARG A 193 -7.26 6.82 -20.06
CA ARG A 193 -6.80 6.86 -18.66
C ARG A 193 -6.47 8.28 -18.22
N ARG A 194 -5.83 9.07 -19.09
CA ARG A 194 -5.51 10.47 -18.81
C ARG A 194 -6.78 11.33 -18.70
N SER A 195 -7.81 11.09 -19.49
CA SER A 195 -9.08 11.81 -19.37
C SER A 195 -9.87 11.41 -18.11
N LEU A 196 -9.80 10.13 -17.72
CA LEU A 196 -10.42 9.65 -16.48
C LEU A 196 -9.67 10.11 -15.21
N GLY A 197 -8.34 10.16 -15.25
CA GLY A 197 -7.52 10.72 -14.17
C GLY A 197 -7.39 12.25 -14.21
N GLY A 198 -7.83 12.87 -15.31
CA GLY A 198 -7.65 14.28 -15.64
C GLY A 198 -8.75 15.21 -15.18
N ALA A 199 -9.66 14.76 -14.30
CA ALA A 199 -10.57 15.68 -13.61
C ALA A 199 -9.87 16.59 -12.57
N SER A 200 -8.53 16.60 -12.50
CA SER A 200 -7.79 17.43 -11.54
C SER A 200 -6.53 18.14 -12.06
N VAL A 201 -6.22 18.13 -13.37
CA VAL A 201 -5.10 18.96 -13.88
C VAL A 201 -5.49 19.61 -15.20
N GLY A 202 -5.97 20.86 -15.11
CA GLY A 202 -6.27 21.69 -16.26
C GLY A 202 -5.01 22.00 -17.10
N PRO A 203 -5.15 22.16 -18.42
CA PRO A 203 -4.02 22.44 -19.30
C PRO A 203 -3.60 23.90 -19.16
N ASN A 204 -2.37 24.12 -18.69
CA ASN A 204 -1.68 25.38 -18.91
C ASN A 204 -0.65 25.17 -20.02
N VAL A 205 -1.11 25.28 -21.26
CA VAL A 205 -0.24 25.50 -22.41
C VAL A 205 -0.79 26.76 -23.09
N LYS A 206 -0.24 27.92 -22.69
CA LYS A 206 -0.27 29.11 -23.53
C LYS A 206 0.57 28.78 -24.77
N VAL A 207 -0.10 28.60 -25.89
CA VAL A 207 0.51 28.77 -27.22
C VAL A 207 0.44 30.26 -27.50
N GLU A 208 1.55 30.97 -27.31
CA GLU A 208 1.76 32.29 -27.89
C GLU A 208 2.94 32.20 -28.86
N GLY A 209 2.63 32.35 -30.14
CA GLY A 209 3.59 32.45 -31.23
C GLY A 209 2.83 32.78 -32.52
N GLY A 210 2.97 34.04 -32.98
CA GLY A 210 2.44 34.54 -34.25
C GLY A 210 1.73 35.87 -34.10
#